data_AF-A0A1C5S2P8-F1
#
_entry.id   AF-A0A1C5S2P8-F1
#
_cell.length_a   1.000
_cell.length_b   1.000
_cell.length_c   1.000
_cell.angle_alpha   90.00
_cell.angle_beta   90.00
_cell.angle_gamma   90.00
#
_symmetry.space_group_name_H-M   'P 1'
#
loop_
_entity.id
_entity.type
_entity.pdbx_description
1 polymer ?
#
loop_
_entity_poly.entity_id
_entity_poly.type
_entity_poly.pdbx_seq_one_letter_code
_entity_poly.pdbx_strand_id
1 'polypeptide(L)'
;MKNQKKKSGIISILLILSLCFTGCDTVGKEIVWKNREAESAAVDEQVLSVENITEMCTEAESGVDSVSFDRTEEVQTEQSMVLYADICGAVQEPGVYKLEEGARIFQLIKQAGGLREDADLTSVNQAEKVTDGMKIRIYTKEEAASLPQQIWESTAESEQTAPVSAKININSADIAQLTQLTGIGEARAADIIAYRTEHGRFLTIEEIMNVSGIKESTFQKIKDQIVVE
;
A
#
# COMPACT_ATOMS: atom_id res chain seq x y z
N MET A 1 -19.14 -40.72 72.39
CA MET A 1 -17.98 -39.81 72.51
C MET A 1 -18.15 -38.65 71.54
N LYS A 2 -18.14 -37.41 72.05
CA LYS A 2 -18.13 -36.17 71.26
C LYS A 2 -16.69 -35.86 70.86
N ASN A 3 -16.41 -35.61 69.60
CA ASN A 3 -15.11 -35.10 69.15
C ASN A 3 -15.31 -33.71 68.52
N GLN A 4 -14.82 -32.70 69.24
CA GLN A 4 -14.90 -31.27 68.97
C GLN A 4 -13.49 -30.76 68.72
N LYS A 5 -13.11 -30.47 67.46
CA LYS A 5 -11.92 -29.70 67.04
C LYS A 5 -12.17 -29.27 65.57
N LYS A 6 -12.12 -28.04 65.10
CA LYS A 6 -11.85 -26.68 65.60
C LYS A 6 -12.62 -25.71 64.68
N LYS A 7 -13.11 -24.58 65.22
CA LYS A 7 -13.50 -23.39 64.45
C LYS A 7 -12.37 -22.35 64.49
N SER A 8 -12.41 -21.45 63.51
CA SER A 8 -11.72 -20.14 63.40
C SER A 8 -10.32 -20.17 62.79
N GLY A 9 -9.99 -19.39 61.76
CA GLY A 9 -10.72 -18.34 61.06
C GLY A 9 -9.83 -17.67 59.99
N ILE A 10 -10.32 -16.55 59.42
CA ILE A 10 -9.60 -15.57 58.57
C ILE A 10 -9.57 -16.00 57.08
N ILE A 11 -10.53 -15.73 56.19
CA ILE A 11 -11.10 -14.44 55.75
C ILE A 11 -10.20 -13.25 56.08
N SER A 12 -9.17 -13.06 55.24
CA SER A 12 -8.53 -11.77 55.07
C SER A 12 -7.81 -11.75 53.74
N ILE A 13 -8.31 -10.92 52.82
CA ILE A 13 -7.47 -10.02 52.01
C ILE A 13 -6.56 -10.75 51.01
N LEU A 14 -6.97 -11.00 49.76
CA LEU A 14 -7.45 -9.99 48.79
C LEU A 14 -6.41 -8.85 48.59
N LEU A 15 -5.11 -9.19 48.54
CA LEU A 15 -4.04 -8.21 48.23
C LEU A 15 -2.70 -8.83 47.76
N ILE A 16 -2.71 -9.85 46.90
CA ILE A 16 -1.58 -10.11 46.00
C ILE A 16 -2.15 -10.43 44.61
N LEU A 17 -2.94 -9.47 44.13
CA LEU A 17 -3.08 -9.15 42.71
C LEU A 17 -1.78 -8.46 42.29
N SER A 18 -0.66 -9.20 42.33
CA SER A 18 0.65 -8.72 41.90
C SER A 18 0.87 -9.18 40.47
N LEU A 19 0.34 -8.34 39.56
CA LEU A 19 1.02 -7.91 38.34
C LEU A 19 1.91 -8.97 37.66
N CYS A 20 1.28 -9.88 36.92
CA CYS A 20 1.88 -10.45 35.70
C CYS A 20 1.04 -10.04 34.48
N PHE A 21 0.77 -8.74 34.39
CA PHE A 21 0.37 -8.09 33.15
C PHE A 21 1.30 -6.88 32.96
N THR A 22 1.77 -6.77 31.72
CA THR A 22 2.51 -5.68 31.06
C THR A 22 4.04 -5.73 31.07
N GLY A 23 4.57 -5.64 29.84
CA GLY A 23 5.99 -5.65 29.45
C GLY A 23 6.24 -6.86 28.53
N CYS A 24 5.94 -6.87 27.23
CA CYS A 24 6.09 -5.83 26.20
C CYS A 24 7.39 -5.03 26.34
N ASP A 25 8.51 -5.74 26.33
CA ASP A 25 9.76 -5.14 25.86
C ASP A 25 9.75 -5.18 24.32
N THR A 26 9.13 -4.15 23.75
CA THR A 26 9.48 -3.67 22.42
C THR A 26 10.91 -3.16 22.49
N VAL A 27 11.89 -4.05 22.31
CA VAL A 27 13.24 -3.62 21.97
C VAL A 27 13.14 -3.01 20.59
N GLY A 28 13.21 -1.67 20.56
CA GLY A 28 13.29 -0.87 19.36
C GLY A 28 14.38 -1.43 18.45
N LYS A 29 13.94 -2.11 17.39
CA LYS A 29 14.82 -2.48 16.30
C LYS A 29 14.99 -1.20 15.48
N GLU A 30 16.03 -0.44 15.83
CA GLU A 30 16.57 0.58 14.94
C GLU A 30 16.66 -0.03 13.54
N ILE A 31 16.04 0.65 12.58
CA ILE A 31 16.21 0.37 11.15
C ILE A 31 17.65 0.78 10.82
N VAL A 32 18.59 -0.12 11.10
CA VAL A 32 19.98 -0.01 10.70
C VAL A 32 20.05 -0.38 9.23
N TRP A 33 20.11 0.64 8.39
CA TRP A 33 20.46 0.51 6.97
C TRP A 33 21.91 0.06 6.88
N LYS A 34 22.12 -1.26 6.89
CA LYS A 34 23.44 -1.83 6.61
C LYS A 34 23.65 -1.81 5.11
N ASN A 35 24.18 -0.69 4.61
CA ASN A 35 24.86 -0.64 3.32
C ASN A 35 25.93 -1.73 3.33
N ARG A 36 25.67 -2.82 2.63
CA ARG A 36 26.69 -3.82 2.31
C ARG A 36 27.11 -3.57 0.88
N GLU A 37 28.15 -2.76 0.75
CA GLU A 37 29.07 -2.85 -0.38
C GLU A 37 29.54 -4.30 -0.44
N ALA A 38 29.21 -4.99 -1.52
CA ALA A 38 29.84 -6.24 -1.87
C ALA A 38 30.92 -5.92 -2.90
N GLU A 39 32.06 -5.46 -2.40
CA GLU A 39 33.34 -5.92 -2.94
C GLU A 39 33.37 -7.44 -2.77
N SER A 40 33.49 -8.18 -3.87
CA SER A 40 34.05 -9.52 -3.84
C SER A 40 35.29 -9.53 -4.71
N ALA A 41 36.42 -9.58 -4.01
CA ALA A 41 37.77 -9.65 -4.51
C ALA A 41 38.00 -10.83 -5.47
N ALA A 42 38.82 -10.53 -6.47
CA ALA A 42 39.92 -11.32 -7.04
C ALA A 42 39.94 -12.84 -6.82
N VAL A 43 40.01 -13.58 -7.93
CA VAL A 43 41.04 -14.60 -8.12
C VAL A 43 41.66 -14.41 -9.50
N ASP A 44 42.97 -14.28 -9.49
CA ASP A 44 43.89 -13.97 -10.59
C ASP A 44 44.44 -15.27 -11.21
N GLU A 45 44.80 -15.19 -12.50
CA GLU A 45 45.80 -16.02 -13.21
C GLU A 45 45.64 -17.58 -13.25
N GLN A 46 45.91 -18.36 -14.31
CA GLN A 46 46.69 -18.19 -15.54
C GLN A 46 46.54 -19.47 -16.42
N VAL A 47 46.61 -19.26 -17.73
CA VAL A 47 47.06 -20.15 -18.85
C VAL A 47 46.48 -21.56 -19.02
N LEU A 48 45.93 -21.82 -20.22
CA LEU A 48 46.54 -22.76 -21.16
C LEU A 48 46.08 -22.50 -22.60
N SER A 49 47.09 -22.23 -23.42
CA SER A 49 47.08 -21.89 -24.84
C SER A 49 46.91 -23.12 -25.74
N VAL A 50 46.11 -22.92 -26.78
CA VAL A 50 46.27 -23.26 -28.22
C VAL A 50 46.90 -24.62 -28.64
N GLU A 51 46.23 -25.21 -29.64
CA GLU A 51 46.70 -26.21 -30.64
C GLU A 51 46.58 -27.70 -30.24
N ASN A 52 45.76 -28.49 -30.96
CA ASN A 52 46.09 -29.08 -32.27
C ASN A 52 45.38 -30.46 -32.52
N ILE A 53 45.06 -30.73 -33.80
CA ILE A 53 44.84 -32.04 -34.49
C ILE A 53 43.65 -32.89 -34.00
N THR A 54 42.49 -32.94 -34.68
CA THR A 54 42.15 -33.53 -36.01
C THR A 54 42.28 -35.07 -36.06
N GLU A 55 41.31 -35.69 -36.76
CA GLU A 55 41.15 -37.10 -37.17
C GLU A 55 40.36 -38.01 -36.21
N MET A 56 39.36 -38.80 -36.60
CA MET A 56 38.61 -39.07 -37.87
C MET A 56 37.45 -40.02 -37.43
N CYS A 57 36.22 -40.02 -37.96
CA CYS A 57 35.78 -40.70 -39.18
C CYS A 57 34.23 -40.62 -39.33
N THR A 58 33.76 -40.09 -40.48
CA THR A 58 32.77 -40.65 -41.46
C THR A 58 31.48 -41.34 -40.93
N GLU A 59 30.24 -41.10 -41.41
CA GLU A 59 29.68 -40.90 -42.76
C GLU A 59 28.27 -40.23 -42.69
N ALA A 60 27.80 -39.78 -43.87
CA ALA A 60 26.41 -39.64 -44.33
C ALA A 60 25.90 -38.21 -44.59
N GLU A 61 25.55 -38.00 -45.86
CA GLU A 61 25.23 -36.75 -46.54
C GLU A 61 23.79 -36.25 -46.30
N SER A 62 23.60 -34.94 -46.28
CA SER A 62 22.76 -34.18 -47.22
C SER A 62 22.58 -32.75 -46.70
N GLY A 63 22.87 -31.79 -47.58
CA GLY A 63 23.09 -30.40 -47.21
C GLY A 63 21.84 -29.56 -46.99
N VAL A 64 22.04 -28.40 -46.37
CA VAL A 64 21.50 -27.10 -46.80
C VAL A 64 22.19 -25.97 -46.03
N ASP A 65 22.56 -24.93 -46.79
CA ASP A 65 22.81 -23.52 -46.48
C ASP A 65 23.59 -23.09 -45.23
N SER A 66 24.79 -22.60 -45.51
CA SER A 66 25.58 -21.68 -44.71
C SER A 66 25.00 -20.27 -44.75
N VAL A 67 24.50 -19.73 -43.63
CA VAL A 67 24.55 -18.27 -43.38
C VAL A 67 24.66 -17.99 -41.86
N SER A 68 25.84 -17.51 -41.49
CA SER A 68 26.22 -16.72 -40.31
C SER A 68 25.22 -16.58 -39.15
N PHE A 69 25.53 -17.21 -38.01
CA PHE A 69 25.00 -16.85 -36.70
C PHE A 69 25.92 -15.81 -36.07
N ASP A 70 25.80 -14.57 -36.53
CA ASP A 70 26.37 -13.41 -35.85
C ASP A 70 25.20 -12.56 -35.34
N ARG A 71 24.95 -12.64 -34.04
CA ARG A 71 24.18 -11.63 -33.32
C ARG A 71 24.49 -11.69 -31.83
N THR A 72 25.56 -10.98 -31.49
CA THR A 72 25.61 -10.02 -30.38
C THR A 72 24.44 -10.11 -29.40
N GLU A 73 24.70 -10.68 -28.23
CA GLU A 73 23.86 -10.48 -27.05
C GLU A 73 24.00 -9.00 -26.62
N GLU A 74 23.10 -8.16 -27.11
CA GLU A 74 22.86 -6.85 -26.54
C GLU A 74 22.19 -7.06 -25.18
N VAL A 75 22.98 -6.93 -24.11
CA VAL A 75 22.48 -6.79 -22.75
C VAL A 75 21.74 -5.46 -22.68
N GLN A 76 20.43 -5.50 -22.94
CA GLN A 76 19.55 -4.39 -22.64
C GLN A 76 19.50 -4.25 -21.12
N THR A 77 20.17 -3.23 -20.58
CA THR A 77 19.92 -2.79 -19.21
C THR A 77 18.47 -2.34 -19.12
N GLU A 78 17.59 -3.26 -18.74
CA GLU A 78 16.22 -2.96 -18.37
C GLU A 78 16.27 -1.92 -17.25
N GLN A 79 15.79 -0.71 -17.53
CA GLN A 79 15.57 0.27 -16.49
C GLN A 79 14.41 -0.21 -15.63
N SER A 80 14.71 -1.06 -14.65
CA SER A 80 13.76 -1.54 -13.67
C SER A 80 13.35 -0.37 -12.78
N MET A 81 12.22 0.27 -13.09
CA MET A 81 11.60 1.14 -12.10
C MET A 81 11.13 0.26 -10.94
N VAL A 82 11.48 0.69 -9.73
CA VAL A 82 11.14 0.01 -8.49
C VAL A 82 10.03 0.79 -7.81
N LEU A 83 9.09 0.08 -7.20
CA LEU A 83 7.98 0.66 -6.45
C LEU A 83 7.90 0.06 -5.05
N TYR A 84 7.19 0.75 -4.16
CA TYR A 84 6.95 0.34 -2.80
C TYR A 84 5.46 0.21 -2.51
N ALA A 85 5.07 -0.86 -1.84
CA ALA A 85 3.69 -1.08 -1.40
C ALA A 85 3.63 -1.61 0.03
N ASP A 86 2.61 -1.17 0.78
CA ASP A 86 2.31 -1.60 2.14
C ASP A 86 1.29 -2.75 2.12
N ILE A 87 1.58 -3.86 2.78
CA ILE A 87 0.62 -4.97 2.96
C ILE A 87 0.39 -5.24 4.45
N CYS A 88 -0.88 -5.32 4.84
CA CYS A 88 -1.28 -5.51 6.23
C CYS A 88 -2.49 -6.46 6.37
N GLY A 89 -2.79 -6.87 7.60
CA GLY A 89 -3.92 -7.74 7.91
C GLY A 89 -3.55 -9.22 8.01
N ALA A 90 -4.33 -10.10 7.40
CA ALA A 90 -4.18 -11.56 7.48
C ALA A 90 -3.05 -12.12 6.58
N VAL A 91 -1.84 -11.55 6.71
CA VAL A 91 -0.58 -12.01 6.08
C VAL A 91 0.45 -12.40 7.13
N GLN A 92 1.45 -13.21 6.75
CA GLN A 92 2.46 -13.70 7.70
C GLN A 92 3.40 -12.59 8.17
N GLU A 93 3.87 -11.76 7.22
CA GLU A 93 4.82 -10.67 7.50
C GLU A 93 4.28 -9.34 6.96
N PRO A 94 3.45 -8.61 7.73
CA PRO A 94 3.00 -7.27 7.36
C PRO A 94 4.17 -6.28 7.23
N GLY A 95 4.08 -5.36 6.27
CA GLY A 95 5.09 -4.32 6.09
C GLY A 95 5.13 -3.74 4.68
N VAL A 96 6.15 -2.91 4.44
CA VAL A 96 6.40 -2.28 3.14
C VAL A 96 7.43 -3.10 2.36
N TYR A 97 7.11 -3.43 1.11
CA TYR A 97 7.93 -4.25 0.24
C TYR A 97 8.36 -3.50 -1.01
N LYS A 98 9.56 -3.80 -1.48
CA LYS A 98 10.10 -3.31 -2.76
C LYS A 98 9.73 -4.28 -3.87
N LEU A 99 9.10 -3.77 -4.91
CA LEU A 99 8.63 -4.52 -6.07
C LEU A 99 9.16 -3.90 -7.37
N GLU A 100 9.14 -4.68 -8.44
CA GLU A 100 9.39 -4.19 -9.80
C GLU A 100 8.12 -3.54 -10.36
N GLU A 101 8.29 -2.60 -11.28
CA GLU A 101 7.15 -2.00 -11.98
C GLU A 101 6.33 -3.06 -12.72
N GLY A 102 5.01 -2.99 -12.57
CA GLY A 102 4.09 -3.98 -13.14
C GLY A 102 3.94 -5.26 -12.32
N ALA A 103 4.59 -5.35 -11.14
CA ALA A 103 4.35 -6.43 -10.19
C ALA A 103 2.86 -6.54 -9.84
N ARG A 104 2.41 -7.76 -9.54
CA ARG A 104 1.02 -8.05 -9.16
C ARG A 104 0.89 -8.36 -7.69
N ILE A 105 -0.32 -8.19 -7.15
CA ILE A 105 -0.60 -8.37 -5.72
C ILE A 105 -0.20 -9.77 -5.23
N PHE A 106 -0.38 -10.83 -6.02
CA PHE A 106 0.06 -12.18 -5.62
C PHE A 106 1.58 -12.27 -5.34
N GLN A 107 2.40 -11.48 -6.04
CA GLN A 107 3.85 -11.43 -5.84
C GLN A 107 4.19 -10.74 -4.52
N LEU A 108 3.49 -9.65 -4.20
CA LEU A 108 3.59 -8.98 -2.91
C LEU A 108 3.20 -9.90 -1.75
N ILE A 109 2.06 -10.60 -1.87
CA ILE A 109 1.62 -11.60 -0.87
C ILE A 109 2.69 -12.69 -0.67
N LYS A 110 3.30 -13.16 -1.77
CA LYS A 110 4.38 -14.15 -1.70
C LYS A 110 5.62 -13.60 -0.98
N GLN A 111 5.99 -12.34 -1.23
CA GLN A 111 7.09 -11.69 -0.51
C GLN A 111 6.78 -11.50 0.98
N ALA A 112 5.50 -11.27 1.32
CA ALA A 112 5.02 -11.15 2.70
C ALA A 112 4.86 -12.49 3.46
N GLY A 113 5.51 -13.56 2.98
CA GLY A 113 5.44 -14.89 3.58
C GLY A 113 4.13 -15.65 3.33
N GLY A 114 3.24 -15.10 2.51
CA GLY A 114 1.93 -15.68 2.20
C GLY A 114 0.80 -15.20 3.11
N LEU A 115 -0.39 -15.75 2.85
CA LEU A 115 -1.59 -15.46 3.64
C LEU A 115 -1.63 -16.34 4.89
N ARG A 116 -2.25 -15.83 5.95
CA ARG A 116 -2.59 -16.63 7.14
C ARG A 116 -3.74 -17.60 6.86
N GLU A 117 -3.94 -18.60 7.72
CA GLU A 117 -5.01 -19.60 7.57
C GLU A 117 -6.43 -19.03 7.68
N ASP A 118 -6.57 -17.96 8.46
CA ASP A 118 -7.82 -17.23 8.67
C ASP A 118 -8.06 -16.15 7.61
N ALA A 119 -7.13 -15.93 6.68
CA ALA A 119 -7.27 -14.97 5.60
C ALA A 119 -8.41 -15.35 4.65
N ASP A 120 -9.12 -14.34 4.17
CA ASP A 120 -10.08 -14.49 3.09
C ASP A 120 -9.39 -14.33 1.73
N LEU A 121 -9.45 -15.37 0.90
CA LEU A 121 -8.89 -15.37 -0.46
C LEU A 121 -9.66 -14.44 -1.40
N THR A 122 -10.91 -14.10 -1.07
CA THR A 122 -11.73 -13.18 -1.87
C THR A 122 -11.55 -11.71 -1.51
N SER A 123 -10.74 -11.42 -0.48
CA SER A 123 -10.54 -10.04 0.01
C SER A 123 -9.85 -9.13 -1.00
N VAL A 124 -9.04 -9.68 -1.92
CA VAL A 124 -8.25 -8.91 -2.89
C VAL A 124 -8.14 -9.61 -4.23
N ASN A 125 -8.20 -8.83 -5.31
CA ASN A 125 -7.86 -9.30 -6.65
C ASN A 125 -6.35 -9.52 -6.78
N GLN A 126 -5.88 -10.74 -6.53
CA GLN A 126 -4.45 -11.10 -6.57
C GLN A 126 -3.79 -10.87 -7.95
N ALA A 127 -4.58 -10.79 -9.02
CA ALA A 127 -4.11 -10.56 -10.37
C ALA A 127 -3.91 -9.07 -10.71
N GLU A 128 -4.34 -8.17 -9.84
CA GLU A 128 -4.21 -6.72 -10.01
C GLU A 128 -2.75 -6.28 -9.91
N LYS A 129 -2.41 -5.21 -10.64
CA LYS A 129 -1.08 -4.60 -10.60
C LYS A 129 -0.92 -3.77 -9.34
N VAL A 130 0.26 -3.79 -8.77
CA VAL A 130 0.65 -2.94 -7.66
C VAL A 130 1.17 -1.62 -8.21
N THR A 131 0.71 -0.50 -7.64
CA THR A 131 1.25 0.83 -7.92
C THR A 131 2.10 1.31 -6.75
N ASP A 132 3.01 2.24 -7.01
CA ASP A 132 3.80 2.86 -5.93
C ASP A 132 2.89 3.55 -4.91
N GLY A 133 3.20 3.37 -3.62
CA GLY A 133 2.41 3.89 -2.51
C GLY A 133 1.11 3.16 -2.22
N MET A 134 0.79 2.07 -2.93
CA MET A 134 -0.44 1.30 -2.71
C MET A 134 -0.43 0.62 -1.33
N LYS A 135 -1.56 0.67 -0.62
CA LYS A 135 -1.79 -0.05 0.63
C LYS A 135 -2.84 -1.14 0.47
N ILE A 136 -2.45 -2.37 0.72
CA ILE A 136 -3.29 -3.56 0.59
C ILE A 136 -3.59 -4.12 1.98
N ARG A 137 -4.89 -4.27 2.29
CA ARG A 137 -5.35 -4.92 3.52
C ARG A 137 -5.96 -6.27 3.18
N ILE A 138 -5.40 -7.34 3.72
CA ILE A 138 -5.99 -8.68 3.66
C ILE A 138 -6.90 -8.85 4.88
N TYR A 139 -8.18 -9.09 4.64
CA TYR A 139 -9.14 -9.37 5.71
C TYR A 139 -9.11 -10.84 6.12
N THR A 140 -9.49 -11.12 7.35
CA THR A 140 -9.86 -12.48 7.77
C THR A 140 -11.25 -12.85 7.25
N LYS A 141 -11.56 -14.16 7.23
CA LYS A 141 -12.89 -14.68 6.85
C LYS A 141 -14.00 -14.12 7.75
N GLU A 142 -13.71 -13.93 9.03
CA GLU A 142 -14.66 -13.37 10.00
C GLU A 142 -14.89 -11.88 9.76
N GLU A 143 -13.83 -11.11 9.57
CA GLU A 143 -13.93 -9.68 9.20
C GLU A 143 -14.70 -9.52 7.89
N ALA A 144 -14.35 -10.27 6.84
CA ALA A 144 -15.00 -10.21 5.53
C ALA A 144 -16.51 -10.53 5.59
N ALA A 145 -16.92 -11.46 6.45
CA ALA A 145 -18.34 -11.79 6.66
C ALA A 145 -19.12 -10.71 7.42
N SER A 146 -18.42 -9.88 8.21
CA SER A 146 -19.01 -8.78 8.98
C SER A 146 -19.07 -7.45 8.22
N LEU A 147 -18.34 -7.35 7.10
CA LEU A 147 -18.39 -6.18 6.23
C LEU A 147 -19.71 -6.17 5.44
N PRO A 148 -20.41 -5.02 5.35
CA PRO A 148 -21.50 -4.87 4.40
C PRO A 148 -20.98 -5.21 2.99
N GLN A 149 -21.70 -6.05 2.24
CA GLN A 149 -21.29 -6.58 0.92
C GLN A 149 -21.10 -5.53 -0.21
N GLN A 150 -20.85 -4.26 0.11
CA GLN A 150 -20.66 -3.18 -0.86
C GLN A 150 -19.20 -2.69 -1.01
N ILE A 151 -18.20 -3.43 -0.52
CA ILE A 151 -16.78 -3.03 -0.63
C ILE A 151 -15.98 -4.03 -1.48
N TRP A 152 -16.52 -4.45 -2.63
CA TRP A 152 -15.76 -5.20 -3.64
C TRP A 152 -15.37 -4.35 -4.87
N GLU A 153 -15.73 -3.08 -4.91
CA GLU A 153 -15.37 -2.23 -6.04
C GLU A 153 -14.80 -0.90 -5.56
N SER A 154 -13.54 -0.67 -5.91
CA SER A 154 -12.72 0.53 -5.67
C SER A 154 -11.90 0.52 -4.37
N THR A 155 -10.66 0.01 -4.48
CA THR A 155 -9.55 0.57 -3.70
C THR A 155 -8.47 1.06 -4.66
N ALA A 156 -8.89 2.00 -5.49
CA ALA A 156 -8.06 3.10 -5.97
C ALA A 156 -8.66 4.42 -5.48
N GLU A 157 -9.11 4.48 -4.23
CA GLU A 157 -9.39 5.75 -3.57
C GLU A 157 -9.26 5.57 -2.07
N SER A 158 -8.44 6.42 -1.46
CA SER A 158 -8.30 6.49 -0.02
C SER A 158 -9.55 7.12 0.56
N GLU A 159 -10.61 6.34 0.78
CA GLU A 159 -11.74 6.76 1.59
C GLU A 159 -11.39 6.61 3.08
N GLN A 160 -11.01 7.74 3.68
CA GLN A 160 -11.04 7.94 5.11
C GLN A 160 -12.45 7.68 5.63
N THR A 161 -12.61 6.58 6.35
CA THR A 161 -13.76 6.33 7.21
C THR A 161 -13.69 7.21 8.45
N ALA A 162 -14.37 8.35 8.41
CA ALA A 162 -14.94 8.98 9.60
C ALA A 162 -16.12 9.89 9.18
N PRO A 163 -17.33 9.70 9.75
CA PRO A 163 -18.39 10.70 9.65
C PRO A 163 -18.07 11.81 10.64
N VAL A 164 -17.10 12.63 10.30
CA VAL A 164 -17.12 14.05 10.66
C VAL A 164 -17.42 14.76 9.35
N SER A 165 -18.30 15.75 9.36
CA SER A 165 -18.52 16.62 8.21
C SER A 165 -17.18 17.29 7.85
N ALA A 166 -16.35 16.62 7.07
CA ALA A 166 -15.07 17.13 6.61
C ALA A 166 -15.41 18.30 5.70
N LYS A 167 -15.16 19.51 6.20
CA LYS A 167 -15.40 20.72 5.41
C LYS A 167 -14.57 20.64 4.14
N ILE A 168 -15.19 20.96 3.03
CA ILE A 168 -14.56 20.95 1.71
C ILE A 168 -13.71 22.20 1.57
N ASN A 169 -12.43 22.01 1.28
CA ASN A 169 -11.52 23.11 1.04
C ASN A 169 -11.75 23.69 -0.37
N ILE A 170 -12.21 24.93 -0.46
CA ILE A 170 -12.58 25.56 -1.75
C ILE A 170 -11.38 25.88 -2.65
N ASN A 171 -10.17 25.96 -2.08
CA ASN A 171 -8.93 26.22 -2.82
C ASN A 171 -8.35 24.98 -3.48
N SER A 172 -8.59 23.79 -2.92
CA SER A 172 -8.02 22.53 -3.43
C SER A 172 -9.07 21.57 -3.98
N ALA A 173 -10.35 21.76 -3.67
CA ALA A 173 -11.39 20.83 -4.08
C ALA A 173 -11.50 20.70 -5.61
N ASP A 174 -11.78 19.48 -6.07
CA ASP A 174 -12.14 19.20 -7.45
C ASP A 174 -13.64 19.41 -7.72
N ILE A 175 -14.07 19.19 -8.97
CA ILE A 175 -15.48 19.37 -9.36
C ILE A 175 -16.37 18.42 -8.56
N ALA A 176 -15.99 17.16 -8.39
CA ALA A 176 -16.81 16.16 -7.71
C ALA A 176 -17.02 16.55 -6.24
N GLN A 177 -15.96 16.95 -5.54
CA GLN A 177 -15.99 17.43 -4.17
C GLN A 177 -16.84 18.70 -4.04
N LEU A 178 -16.68 19.68 -4.94
CA LEU A 178 -17.48 20.90 -4.91
C LEU A 178 -18.98 20.63 -5.16
N THR A 179 -19.34 19.63 -5.98
CA THR A 179 -20.74 19.24 -6.20
C THR A 179 -21.40 18.54 -5.01
N GLN A 180 -20.63 18.12 -4.00
CA GLN A 180 -21.20 17.60 -2.74
C GLN A 180 -21.82 18.72 -1.89
N LEU A 181 -21.46 19.98 -2.14
CA LEU A 181 -21.99 21.13 -1.42
C LEU A 181 -23.47 21.35 -1.74
N THR A 182 -24.27 21.58 -0.69
CA THR A 182 -25.71 21.77 -0.84
C THR A 182 -26.06 22.97 -1.73
N GLY A 183 -26.58 22.69 -2.93
CA GLY A 183 -26.97 23.72 -3.90
C GLY A 183 -25.84 24.16 -4.85
N ILE A 184 -24.73 23.42 -4.89
CA ILE A 184 -23.68 23.57 -5.90
C ILE A 184 -23.77 22.39 -6.85
N GLY A 185 -24.09 22.67 -8.12
CA GLY A 185 -24.01 21.68 -9.20
C GLY A 185 -22.76 21.88 -10.05
N GLU A 186 -22.54 21.00 -11.03
CA GLU A 186 -21.33 20.99 -11.89
C GLU A 186 -21.00 22.36 -12.49
N ALA A 187 -22.00 23.09 -12.98
CA ALA A 187 -21.80 24.43 -13.53
C ALA A 187 -21.21 25.41 -12.51
N ARG A 188 -21.73 25.41 -11.27
CA ARG A 188 -21.24 26.29 -10.19
C ARG A 188 -19.87 25.84 -9.68
N ALA A 189 -19.64 24.53 -9.62
CA ALA A 189 -18.33 23.99 -9.26
C ALA A 189 -17.26 24.43 -10.28
N ALA A 190 -17.59 24.41 -11.57
CA ALA A 190 -16.71 24.92 -12.62
C ALA A 190 -16.45 26.42 -12.46
N ASP A 191 -17.47 27.22 -12.13
CA ASP A 191 -17.31 28.67 -11.88
C ASP A 191 -16.39 28.95 -10.68
N ILE A 192 -16.45 28.15 -9.61
CA ILE A 192 -15.54 28.28 -8.44
C ILE A 192 -14.08 28.01 -8.86
N ILE A 193 -13.85 26.98 -9.67
CA ILE A 193 -12.51 26.64 -10.17
C ILE A 193 -11.99 27.73 -11.11
N ALA A 194 -12.85 28.24 -12.00
CA ALA A 194 -12.51 29.34 -12.89
C ALA A 194 -12.13 30.60 -12.09
N TYR A 195 -12.93 30.95 -11.08
CA TYR A 195 -12.68 32.09 -10.21
C TYR A 195 -11.31 31.99 -9.52
N ARG A 196 -10.99 30.84 -8.90
CA ARG A 196 -9.68 30.69 -8.22
C ARG A 196 -8.49 30.65 -9.17
N THR A 197 -8.73 30.31 -10.44
CA THR A 197 -7.70 30.33 -11.49
C THR A 197 -7.44 31.75 -11.99
N GLU A 198 -8.48 32.57 -12.11
CA GLU A 198 -8.40 33.94 -12.61
C GLU A 198 -8.01 34.96 -11.54
N HIS A 199 -8.59 34.85 -10.35
CA HIS A 199 -8.43 35.83 -9.27
C HIS A 199 -7.49 35.37 -8.15
N GLY A 200 -7.01 34.12 -8.23
CA GLY A 200 -6.18 33.50 -7.21
C GLY A 200 -7.00 32.81 -6.12
N ARG A 201 -6.29 32.27 -5.12
CA ARG A 201 -6.90 31.51 -4.02
C ARG A 201 -7.84 32.40 -3.20
N PHE A 202 -8.92 31.80 -2.69
CA PHE A 202 -9.78 32.42 -1.70
C PHE A 202 -9.01 32.59 -0.38
N LEU A 203 -9.13 33.77 0.24
CA LEU A 203 -8.54 34.08 1.54
C LEU A 203 -9.53 33.89 2.69
N THR A 204 -10.81 34.11 2.43
CA THR A 204 -11.90 33.87 3.38
C THR A 204 -13.02 33.10 2.72
N ILE A 205 -13.87 32.46 3.53
CA ILE A 205 -15.00 31.68 3.01
C ILE A 205 -16.04 32.56 2.33
N GLU A 206 -16.15 33.83 2.71
CA GLU A 206 -17.12 34.80 2.17
C GLU A 206 -16.80 35.21 0.73
N GLU A 207 -15.53 35.16 0.32
CA GLU A 207 -15.11 35.50 -1.04
C GLU A 207 -15.73 34.58 -2.10
N ILE A 208 -16.25 33.40 -1.71
CA ILE A 208 -17.02 32.52 -2.59
C ILE A 208 -18.28 33.21 -3.16
N MET A 209 -18.78 34.26 -2.52
CA MET A 209 -19.91 35.06 -3.01
C MET A 209 -19.57 35.93 -4.23
N ASN A 210 -18.29 36.09 -4.54
CA ASN A 210 -17.86 36.77 -5.77
C ASN A 210 -17.97 35.86 -7.01
N VAL A 211 -18.21 34.56 -6.81
CA VAL A 211 -18.44 33.59 -7.88
C VAL A 211 -19.84 33.75 -8.46
N SER A 212 -19.95 33.70 -9.78
CA SER A 212 -21.23 33.80 -10.48
C SER A 212 -22.26 32.78 -9.95
N GLY A 213 -23.46 33.25 -9.62
CA GLY A 213 -24.55 32.38 -9.15
C GLY A 213 -24.49 31.97 -7.68
N ILE A 214 -23.44 32.32 -6.93
CA ILE A 214 -23.34 32.12 -5.49
C ILE A 214 -23.72 33.42 -4.78
N LYS A 215 -24.96 33.50 -4.32
CA LYS A 215 -25.45 34.62 -3.49
C LYS A 215 -25.56 34.20 -2.03
N GLU A 216 -25.88 35.17 -1.16
CA GLU A 216 -26.08 34.98 0.28
C GLU A 216 -26.91 33.73 0.63
N SER A 217 -28.00 33.47 -0.11
CA SER A 217 -28.87 32.31 0.12
C SER A 217 -28.21 30.95 -0.13
N THR A 218 -27.23 30.89 -1.03
CA THR A 218 -26.44 29.69 -1.30
C THR A 218 -25.30 29.59 -0.31
N PHE A 219 -24.60 30.71 -0.05
CA PHE A 219 -23.53 30.79 0.94
C PHE A 219 -23.98 30.29 2.32
N GLN A 220 -25.14 30.74 2.83
CA GLN A 220 -25.66 30.32 4.13
C GLN A 220 -25.90 28.80 4.25
N LYS A 221 -26.14 28.10 3.13
CA LYS A 221 -26.34 26.64 3.12
C LYS A 221 -25.01 25.88 3.17
N ILE A 222 -23.95 26.47 2.63
CA ILE A 222 -22.66 25.80 2.43
C ILE A 222 -21.59 26.28 3.42
N LYS A 223 -21.78 27.41 4.13
CA LYS A 223 -20.77 28.00 5.03
C LYS A 223 -20.21 27.01 6.07
N ASP A 224 -21.05 26.09 6.55
CA ASP A 224 -20.67 25.10 7.56
C ASP A 224 -20.02 23.85 6.93
N GLN A 225 -20.08 23.73 5.60
CA GLN A 225 -19.53 22.65 4.78
C GLN A 225 -18.23 23.04 4.08
N ILE A 226 -17.80 24.31 4.13
CA ILE A 226 -16.60 24.81 3.43
C ILE A 226 -15.53 25.34 4.39
N VAL A 227 -14.29 25.28 3.94
CA VAL A 227 -13.11 25.84 4.63
C VAL A 227 -12.13 26.42 3.61
N VAL A 228 -11.23 27.29 4.09
CA VAL A 228 -10.13 27.87 3.31
C VAL A 228 -8.82 27.50 4.01
N GLU A 229 -7.91 26.84 3.29
CA GLU A 229 -6.52 26.56 3.70
C GLU A 229 -5.53 26.85 2.56
#